data_AF-A0A3D4TYC4-F1
#
_entry.id   AF-A0A3D4TYC4-F1
#
_cell.length_a   1.000
_cell.length_b   1.000
_cell.length_c   1.000
_cell.angle_alpha   90.00
_cell.angle_beta   90.00
_cell.angle_gamma   90.00
#
_symmetry.space_group_name_H-M   'P 1'
#
loop_
_entity.id
_entity.type
_entity.pdbx_description
1 polymer ?
#
loop_
_entity_poly.entity_id
_entity_poly.type
_entity_poly.pdbx_seq_one_letter_code
_entity_poly.pdbx_strand_id
1 'polypeptide(L)'
;MTLSDISNIRLINQQVTATKFKTAKDIVGWMGAMQAQDYAMSKWAIGTRLPSSTIKMVEEAIDKGEIIRTHLLRPTWHIVSADDIYWLLELTAPKIKASLRTRHKGLGLTESIIAKCNTLIHEALVGGKYLTREELVVILQNAKIATNENRTSHIMLSAELDGIVCSGATKGKKQTYALLKERVPKPKSLTREQALEKIARRYFTSR
;
A
#
# COMPACT_ATOMS: atom_id res chain seq x y z
N MET A 1 9.74 -22.08 27.11
CA MET A 1 8.69 -21.83 26.09
C MET A 1 8.87 -22.85 24.98
N THR A 2 7.87 -23.68 24.75
CA THR A 2 7.87 -24.72 23.71
C THR A 2 7.45 -24.13 22.35
N LEU A 3 7.63 -24.87 21.25
CA LEU A 3 7.15 -24.45 19.93
C LEU A 3 5.61 -24.30 19.88
N SER A 4 4.89 -25.12 20.65
CA SER A 4 3.45 -25.03 20.80
C SER A 4 3.04 -23.74 21.53
N ASP A 5 3.77 -23.37 22.59
CA ASP A 5 3.54 -22.10 23.30
C ASP A 5 3.74 -20.91 22.36
N ILE A 6 4.84 -20.91 21.60
CA ILE A 6 5.12 -19.86 20.61
C ILE A 6 3.96 -19.77 19.61
N SER A 7 3.54 -20.89 19.03
CA SER A 7 2.48 -20.92 18.01
C SER A 7 1.14 -20.39 18.54
N ASN A 8 0.76 -20.77 19.77
CA ASN A 8 -0.45 -20.29 20.42
C ASN A 8 -0.38 -18.78 20.69
N ILE A 9 0.76 -18.29 21.21
CA ILE A 9 1.00 -16.86 21.42
C ILE A 9 0.90 -16.10 20.10
N ARG A 10 1.49 -16.64 19.02
CA ARG A 10 1.41 -16.03 17.68
C ARG A 10 -0.04 -15.89 17.21
N LEU A 11 -0.86 -16.92 17.36
CA LEU A 11 -2.26 -16.90 16.91
C LEU A 11 -3.09 -15.86 17.68
N ILE A 12 -2.84 -15.74 19.00
CA ILE A 12 -3.45 -14.71 19.84
C ILE A 12 -2.97 -13.31 19.40
N ASN A 13 -1.66 -13.12 19.26
CA ASN A 13 -1.09 -11.83 18.85
C ASN A 13 -1.52 -11.45 17.43
N GLN A 14 -1.64 -12.39 16.51
CA GLN A 14 -2.15 -12.16 15.16
C GLN A 14 -3.67 -11.93 15.11
N GLN A 15 -4.34 -11.92 16.26
CA GLN A 15 -5.79 -11.67 16.40
C GLN A 15 -6.65 -12.72 15.69
N VAL A 16 -6.14 -13.95 15.52
CA VAL A 16 -6.86 -15.06 14.86
C VAL A 16 -7.75 -15.80 15.86
N THR A 17 -7.22 -16.11 17.05
CA THR A 17 -7.97 -16.84 18.08
C THR A 17 -9.03 -15.97 18.75
N ALA A 18 -8.65 -14.73 19.07
CA ALA A 18 -9.52 -13.72 19.65
C ALA A 18 -9.00 -12.36 19.23
N THR A 19 -9.91 -11.42 18.97
CA THR A 19 -9.54 -10.06 18.59
C THR A 19 -9.90 -9.08 19.70
N LYS A 20 -9.03 -8.09 19.91
CA LYS A 20 -9.33 -6.91 20.74
C LYS A 20 -9.79 -5.71 19.91
N PHE A 21 -9.79 -5.85 18.59
CA PHE A 21 -10.03 -4.76 17.65
C PHE A 21 -11.41 -4.86 17.03
N LYS A 22 -11.94 -3.71 16.61
CA LYS A 22 -13.30 -3.59 16.06
C LYS A 22 -13.32 -3.15 14.60
N THR A 23 -12.20 -2.64 14.08
CA THR A 23 -12.13 -2.08 12.73
C THR A 23 -11.00 -2.70 11.90
N ALA A 24 -11.15 -2.65 10.57
CA ALA A 24 -10.10 -3.08 9.65
C ALA A 24 -8.82 -2.24 9.80
N LYS A 25 -8.98 -0.93 10.04
CA LYS A 25 -7.86 -0.01 10.30
C LYS A 25 -7.03 -0.45 11.49
N ASP A 26 -7.68 -0.77 12.61
CA ASP A 26 -6.97 -1.16 13.83
C ASP A 26 -6.22 -2.48 13.66
N ILE A 27 -6.83 -3.47 13.00
CA ILE A 27 -6.18 -4.76 12.70
C ILE A 27 -4.97 -4.58 11.81
N VAL A 28 -5.13 -3.83 10.72
CA VAL A 28 -4.03 -3.58 9.78
C VAL A 28 -2.91 -2.79 10.46
N GLY A 29 -3.26 -1.77 11.26
CA GLY A 29 -2.29 -1.00 12.04
C GLY A 29 -1.57 -1.86 13.08
N TRP A 30 -2.27 -2.78 13.75
CA TRP A 30 -1.68 -3.73 14.68
C TRP A 30 -0.68 -4.67 13.99
N MET A 31 -1.05 -5.23 12.83
CA MET A 31 -0.20 -6.08 12.00
C MET A 31 0.95 -5.32 11.32
N GLY A 32 0.91 -3.98 11.34
CA GLY A 32 1.84 -3.06 10.67
C GLY A 32 1.59 -2.98 9.16
N ALA A 33 1.51 -4.11 8.48
CA ALA A 33 1.07 -4.24 7.09
C ALA A 33 0.65 -5.70 6.80
N MET A 34 -0.26 -5.88 5.86
CA MET A 34 -0.75 -7.19 5.44
C MET A 34 -0.55 -7.38 3.94
N GLN A 35 -0.01 -8.53 3.52
CA GLN A 35 0.26 -8.80 2.12
C GLN A 35 -1.04 -8.82 1.30
N ALA A 36 -1.00 -8.24 0.09
CA ALA A 36 -2.19 -7.96 -0.71
C ALA A 36 -1.96 -8.05 -2.22
N GLN A 37 -1.06 -8.93 -2.68
CA GLN A 37 -0.92 -9.22 -4.12
C GLN A 37 -2.23 -9.79 -4.67
N ASP A 38 -2.81 -10.76 -3.97
CA ASP A 38 -4.17 -11.20 -4.19
C ASP A 38 -5.13 -10.34 -3.34
N TYR A 39 -5.96 -9.58 -4.04
CA TYR A 39 -6.89 -8.63 -3.42
C TYR A 39 -8.07 -9.31 -2.71
N ALA A 40 -8.51 -10.48 -3.19
CA ALA A 40 -9.59 -11.21 -2.52
C ALA A 40 -9.08 -11.82 -1.22
N MET A 41 -7.88 -12.43 -1.26
CA MET A 41 -7.26 -13.08 -0.11
C MET A 41 -6.84 -12.07 0.97
N SER A 42 -6.45 -10.85 0.60
CA SER A 42 -6.15 -9.82 1.61
C SER A 42 -7.40 -9.41 2.40
N LYS A 43 -8.57 -9.30 1.75
CA LYS A 43 -9.84 -9.03 2.44
C LYS A 43 -10.22 -10.16 3.37
N TRP A 44 -10.07 -11.41 2.93
CA TRP A 44 -10.27 -12.59 3.78
C TRP A 44 -9.34 -12.57 4.99
N ALA A 45 -8.05 -12.31 4.79
CA ALA A 45 -7.08 -12.26 5.89
C ALA A 45 -7.42 -11.17 6.93
N ILE A 46 -7.96 -10.03 6.52
CA ILE A 46 -8.46 -9.01 7.46
C ILE A 46 -9.73 -9.51 8.16
N GLY A 47 -10.69 -10.05 7.40
CA GLY A 47 -11.97 -10.51 7.93
C GLY A 47 -11.84 -11.65 8.94
N THR A 48 -10.91 -12.60 8.76
CA THR A 48 -10.70 -13.69 9.72
C THR A 48 -10.20 -13.23 11.08
N ARG A 49 -9.74 -11.98 11.21
CA ARG A 49 -9.29 -11.36 12.46
C ARG A 49 -10.33 -10.41 13.07
N LEU A 50 -11.49 -10.28 12.43
CA LEU A 50 -12.60 -9.43 12.85
C LEU A 50 -13.90 -10.24 12.86
N PRO A 51 -14.28 -10.81 14.02
CA PRO A 51 -15.55 -11.49 14.18
C PRO A 51 -16.72 -10.60 13.75
N SER A 52 -17.69 -11.18 13.03
CA SER A 52 -18.86 -10.49 12.47
C SER A 52 -18.58 -9.44 11.39
N SER A 53 -17.32 -9.32 10.92
CA SER A 53 -17.03 -8.47 9.77
C SER A 53 -17.53 -9.09 8.47
N THR A 54 -17.83 -8.25 7.49
CA THR A 54 -18.18 -8.66 6.13
C THR A 54 -17.12 -8.16 5.15
N ILE A 55 -17.03 -8.79 3.97
CA ILE A 55 -16.16 -8.31 2.89
C ILE A 55 -16.45 -6.85 2.55
N LYS A 56 -17.74 -6.46 2.56
CA LYS A 56 -18.19 -5.09 2.29
C LYS A 56 -17.61 -4.09 3.29
N MET A 57 -17.55 -4.44 4.58
CA MET A 57 -16.94 -3.55 5.59
C MET A 57 -15.45 -3.32 5.35
N VAL A 58 -14.73 -4.33 4.86
CA VAL A 58 -13.31 -4.19 4.50
C VAL A 58 -13.15 -3.33 3.24
N GLU A 59 -14.02 -3.52 2.24
CA GLU A 59 -14.06 -2.69 1.03
C GLU A 59 -14.37 -1.23 1.36
N GLU A 60 -15.36 -0.97 2.23
CA GLU A 60 -15.69 0.37 2.70
C GLU A 60 -14.51 1.04 3.41
N ALA A 61 -13.72 0.31 4.19
CA ALA A 61 -12.52 0.85 4.83
C ALA A 61 -11.43 1.23 3.81
N ILE A 62 -11.30 0.48 2.70
CA ILE A 62 -10.42 0.82 1.57
C ILE A 62 -10.95 2.03 0.80
N ASP A 63 -12.26 2.07 0.55
CA ASP A 63 -12.92 3.15 -0.20
C ASP A 63 -12.92 4.46 0.59
N LYS A 64 -13.02 4.43 1.93
CA LYS A 64 -12.83 5.59 2.81
C LYS A 64 -11.37 5.99 3.00
N GLY A 65 -10.46 5.03 2.86
CA GLY A 65 -9.01 5.30 2.90
C GLY A 65 -8.45 5.15 4.30
N GLU A 66 -9.20 4.49 5.18
CA GLU A 66 -8.75 4.10 6.51
C GLU A 66 -7.62 3.08 6.41
N ILE A 67 -7.70 2.21 5.40
CA ILE A 67 -6.65 1.29 5.00
C ILE A 67 -6.35 1.47 3.51
N ILE A 68 -5.08 1.38 3.15
CA ILE A 68 -4.59 1.70 1.81
C ILE A 68 -3.81 0.52 1.25
N ARG A 69 -4.09 0.15 0.00
CA ARG A 69 -3.31 -0.83 -0.74
C ARG A 69 -2.23 -0.12 -1.56
N THR A 70 -0.96 -0.47 -1.34
CA THR A 70 0.21 0.13 -2.02
C THR A 70 1.42 -0.80 -1.96
N HIS A 71 2.47 -0.53 -2.74
CA HIS A 71 3.76 -1.21 -2.63
C HIS A 71 4.60 -0.62 -1.49
N LEU A 72 4.99 -1.45 -0.53
CA LEU A 72 5.83 -1.07 0.62
C LEU A 72 6.59 -2.28 1.18
N LEU A 73 7.57 -2.04 2.07
CA LEU A 73 8.41 -3.07 2.72
C LEU A 73 9.26 -3.90 1.74
N ARG A 74 8.68 -4.97 1.22
CA ARG A 74 9.27 -5.89 0.24
C ARG A 74 8.41 -5.69 -1.00
N PRO A 75 8.94 -5.32 -2.19
CA PRO A 75 8.24 -4.64 -3.30
C PRO A 75 7.04 -5.40 -3.91
N THR A 76 6.04 -5.64 -3.09
CA THR A 76 4.79 -6.33 -3.36
C THR A 76 3.68 -5.50 -2.74
N TRP A 77 2.45 -5.72 -3.22
CA TRP A 77 1.29 -5.05 -2.66
C TRP A 77 1.06 -5.46 -1.21
N HIS A 78 0.82 -4.47 -0.37
CA HIS A 78 0.36 -4.62 1.00
C HIS A 78 -0.82 -3.68 1.26
N ILE A 79 -1.67 -4.06 2.21
CA ILE A 79 -2.62 -3.16 2.88
C ILE A 79 -1.96 -2.61 4.14
N VAL A 80 -2.05 -1.30 4.35
CA VAL A 80 -1.47 -0.56 5.47
C VAL A 80 -2.51 0.42 6.03
N SER A 81 -2.41 0.76 7.31
CA SER A 81 -3.26 1.80 7.92
C SER A 81 -2.90 3.17 7.35
N ALA A 82 -3.89 4.04 7.17
CA ALA A 82 -3.67 5.46 6.87
C ALA A 82 -2.71 6.14 7.85
N ASP A 83 -2.69 5.72 9.13
CA ASP A 83 -1.81 6.32 10.14
C ASP A 83 -0.34 5.91 9.95
N ASP A 84 -0.10 4.86 9.16
CA ASP A 84 1.21 4.24 9.06
C ASP A 84 1.86 4.34 7.67
N ILE A 85 1.08 4.63 6.62
CA ILE A 85 1.57 4.64 5.23
C ILE A 85 2.77 5.56 5.01
N TYR A 86 2.73 6.80 5.53
CA TYR A 86 3.77 7.79 5.25
C TYR A 86 5.13 7.40 5.81
N TRP A 87 5.21 7.07 7.10
CA TRP A 87 6.49 6.73 7.72
C TRP A 87 7.02 5.38 7.20
N LEU A 88 6.14 4.44 6.82
CA LEU A 88 6.55 3.18 6.19
C LEU A 88 7.14 3.40 4.79
N LEU A 89 6.55 4.28 3.97
CA LEU A 89 7.11 4.66 2.68
C LEU A 89 8.46 5.35 2.85
N GLU A 90 8.54 6.37 3.72
CA GLU A 90 9.79 7.07 4.03
C GLU A 90 10.90 6.10 4.49
N LEU A 91 10.55 5.09 5.29
CA LEU A 91 11.49 4.09 5.79
C LEU A 91 11.95 3.07 4.72
N THR A 92 11.04 2.63 3.84
CA THR A 92 11.26 1.44 3.00
C THR A 92 11.52 1.75 1.52
N ALA A 93 10.93 2.82 0.99
CA ALA A 93 11.02 3.18 -0.42
C ALA A 93 12.46 3.40 -0.91
N PRO A 94 13.39 4.04 -0.16
CA PRO A 94 14.77 4.23 -0.63
C PRO A 94 15.48 2.91 -1.00
N LYS A 95 15.32 1.88 -0.15
CA LYS A 95 15.92 0.56 -0.39
C LYS A 95 15.26 -0.15 -1.57
N ILE A 96 13.93 -0.03 -1.69
CA ILE A 96 13.19 -0.61 -2.82
C ILE A 96 13.64 0.05 -4.12
N LYS A 97 13.66 1.39 -4.20
CA LYS A 97 14.10 2.14 -5.38
C LYS A 97 15.54 1.79 -5.79
N ALA A 98 16.45 1.61 -4.82
CA ALA A 98 17.80 1.15 -5.10
C ALA A 98 17.83 -0.21 -5.79
N SER A 99 17.00 -1.17 -5.34
CA SER A 99 16.91 -2.50 -5.94
C SER A 99 16.32 -2.51 -7.36
N LEU A 100 15.51 -1.50 -7.71
CA LEU A 100 14.84 -1.41 -9.01
C LEU A 100 15.70 -0.76 -10.10
N ARG A 101 16.85 -0.15 -9.77
CA ARG A 101 17.68 0.63 -10.71
C ARG A 101 18.03 -0.13 -11.99
N THR A 102 18.53 -1.36 -11.87
CA THR A 102 18.91 -2.19 -13.02
C THR A 102 17.71 -2.51 -13.92
N ARG A 103 16.57 -2.85 -13.30
CA ARG A 103 15.34 -3.15 -14.04
C ARG A 103 14.80 -1.90 -14.75
N HIS A 104 14.81 -0.75 -14.09
CA HIS A 104 14.39 0.52 -14.69
C HIS A 104 15.29 0.93 -15.86
N LYS A 105 16.62 0.74 -15.74
CA LYS A 105 17.55 0.94 -16.86
C LYS A 105 17.21 0.05 -18.05
N GLY A 106 16.96 -1.25 -17.81
CA GLY A 106 16.57 -2.19 -18.87
C GLY A 106 15.22 -1.86 -19.54
N LEU A 107 14.32 -1.19 -18.81
CA LEU A 107 13.04 -0.71 -19.33
C LEU A 107 13.10 0.70 -19.95
N GLY A 108 14.28 1.34 -19.96
CA GLY A 108 14.42 2.73 -20.38
C GLY A 108 13.57 3.70 -19.54
N LEU A 109 13.40 3.42 -18.26
CA LEU A 109 12.72 4.27 -17.28
C LEU A 109 13.77 5.10 -16.53
N THR A 110 14.24 6.17 -17.16
CA THR A 110 15.12 7.16 -16.54
C THR A 110 14.39 7.94 -15.44
N GLU A 111 15.15 8.59 -14.56
CA GLU A 111 14.57 9.48 -13.54
C GLU A 111 13.72 10.59 -14.16
N SER A 112 14.14 11.13 -15.32
CA SER A 112 13.37 12.13 -16.06
C SER A 112 12.04 11.60 -16.61
N ILE A 113 12.02 10.36 -17.13
CA ILE A 113 10.78 9.73 -17.61
C ILE A 113 9.84 9.46 -16.43
N ILE A 114 10.35 8.94 -15.31
CA ILE A 114 9.55 8.71 -14.11
C ILE A 114 8.98 10.03 -13.58
N ALA A 115 9.78 11.08 -13.48
CA ALA A 115 9.31 12.41 -13.07
C ALA A 115 8.19 12.93 -14.00
N LYS A 116 8.36 12.79 -15.31
CA LYS A 116 7.31 13.17 -16.29
C LYS A 116 6.03 12.34 -16.10
N CYS A 117 6.14 11.02 -15.90
CA CYS A 117 4.99 10.17 -15.63
C CYS A 117 4.28 10.60 -14.34
N ASN A 118 5.04 10.86 -13.29
CA ASN A 118 4.54 11.29 -11.99
C ASN A 118 3.75 12.60 -12.08
N THR A 119 4.24 13.58 -12.85
CA THR A 119 3.51 14.84 -13.11
C THR A 119 2.17 14.58 -13.82
N LEU A 120 2.17 13.80 -14.91
CA LEU A 120 0.94 13.49 -15.66
C LEU A 120 -0.08 12.73 -14.82
N ILE A 121 0.37 11.74 -14.05
CA ILE A 121 -0.47 10.95 -13.14
C ILE A 121 -1.05 11.86 -12.06
N HIS A 122 -0.22 12.77 -11.51
CA HIS A 122 -0.68 13.71 -10.50
C HIS A 122 -1.78 14.62 -11.05
N GLU A 123 -1.53 15.31 -12.16
CA GLU A 123 -2.48 16.22 -12.81
C GLU A 123 -3.81 15.52 -13.14
N ALA A 124 -3.75 14.27 -13.58
CA ALA A 124 -4.94 13.48 -13.88
C ALA A 124 -5.79 13.14 -12.64
N LEU A 125 -5.16 13.01 -11.47
CA LEU A 125 -5.79 12.59 -10.22
C LEU A 125 -6.17 13.75 -9.30
N VAL A 126 -5.63 14.97 -9.52
CA VAL A 126 -5.96 16.17 -8.72
C VAL A 126 -7.47 16.40 -8.66
N GLY A 127 -7.95 16.79 -7.47
CA GLY A 127 -9.34 17.15 -7.23
C GLY A 127 -10.20 15.98 -6.77
N GLY A 128 -9.61 15.01 -6.06
CA GLY A 128 -10.31 13.87 -5.48
C GLY A 128 -10.71 12.81 -6.51
N LYS A 129 -10.02 12.74 -7.65
CA LYS A 129 -10.39 11.81 -8.73
C LYS A 129 -9.85 10.42 -8.47
N TYR A 130 -10.61 9.43 -8.94
CA TYR A 130 -10.22 8.02 -8.93
C TYR A 130 -10.17 7.51 -10.37
N LEU A 131 -8.98 7.11 -10.81
CA LEU A 131 -8.78 6.58 -12.16
C LEU A 131 -8.34 5.13 -12.12
N THR A 132 -8.88 4.31 -13.02
CA THR A 132 -8.41 2.94 -13.21
C THR A 132 -7.01 2.94 -13.83
N ARG A 133 -6.34 1.79 -13.72
CA ARG A 133 -5.05 1.59 -14.39
C ARG A 133 -5.15 1.83 -15.89
N GLU A 134 -6.23 1.41 -16.53
CA GLU A 134 -6.44 1.59 -17.97
C GLU A 134 -6.61 3.07 -18.34
N GLU A 135 -7.36 3.83 -17.54
CA GLU A 135 -7.53 5.29 -17.74
C GLU A 135 -6.17 6.02 -17.63
N LEU A 136 -5.34 5.65 -16.65
CA LEU A 136 -3.97 6.20 -16.51
C LEU A 136 -3.05 5.79 -17.67
N VAL A 137 -3.17 4.56 -18.19
CA VAL A 137 -2.40 4.10 -19.36
C VAL A 137 -2.71 4.94 -20.58
N VAL A 138 -3.98 5.25 -20.83
CA VAL A 138 -4.40 6.11 -21.96
C VAL A 138 -3.76 7.50 -21.84
N ILE A 139 -3.75 8.09 -20.64
CA ILE A 139 -3.11 9.39 -20.38
C ILE A 139 -1.62 9.35 -20.71
N LEU A 140 -0.91 8.31 -20.26
CA LEU A 140 0.52 8.15 -20.54
C LEU A 140 0.79 7.97 -22.05
N GLN A 141 -0.03 7.16 -22.73
CA GLN A 141 0.08 6.94 -24.18
C GLN A 141 -0.17 8.21 -24.99
N ASN A 142 -1.16 9.02 -24.61
CA ASN A 142 -1.43 10.32 -25.25
C ASN A 142 -0.23 11.29 -25.11
N ALA A 143 0.53 11.17 -24.03
CA ALA A 143 1.79 11.89 -23.81
C ALA A 143 3.01 11.25 -24.49
N LYS A 144 2.79 10.26 -25.37
CA LYS A 144 3.80 9.47 -26.11
C LYS A 144 4.74 8.69 -25.18
N ILE A 145 4.26 8.24 -24.03
CA ILE A 145 5.01 7.38 -23.10
C ILE A 145 4.65 5.92 -23.38
N ALA A 146 5.68 5.10 -23.63
CA ALA A 146 5.49 3.66 -23.84
C ALA A 146 5.03 2.95 -22.56
N THR A 147 3.95 2.17 -22.67
CA THR A 147 3.28 1.47 -21.57
C THR A 147 3.35 -0.07 -21.68
N ASN A 148 4.08 -0.57 -22.68
CA ASN A 148 4.33 -1.99 -22.95
C ASN A 148 5.42 -2.59 -22.04
N GLU A 149 5.72 -3.90 -22.22
CA GLU A 149 6.89 -4.57 -21.62
C GLU A 149 7.03 -4.39 -20.09
N ASN A 150 5.91 -4.35 -19.38
CA ASN A 150 5.84 -4.12 -17.93
C ASN A 150 6.24 -2.70 -17.47
N ARG A 151 6.48 -1.74 -18.38
CA ARG A 151 6.78 -0.33 -18.04
C ARG A 151 5.71 0.28 -17.16
N THR A 152 4.44 0.08 -17.48
CA THR A 152 3.31 0.59 -16.69
C THR A 152 3.37 0.15 -15.23
N SER A 153 3.71 -1.11 -14.95
CA SER A 153 3.80 -1.59 -13.57
C SER A 153 4.91 -0.90 -12.80
N HIS A 154 6.05 -0.68 -13.45
CA HIS A 154 7.18 0.03 -12.84
C HIS A 154 6.92 1.53 -12.68
N ILE A 155 6.21 2.16 -13.61
CA ILE A 155 5.76 3.56 -13.49
C ILE A 155 4.84 3.71 -12.27
N MET A 156 3.82 2.84 -12.14
CA MET A 156 2.90 2.89 -10.99
C MET A 156 3.61 2.57 -9.68
N LEU A 157 4.49 1.55 -9.67
CA LEU A 157 5.34 1.23 -8.52
C LEU A 157 6.18 2.43 -8.10
N SER A 158 6.80 3.14 -9.04
CA SER A 158 7.54 4.37 -8.75
C SER A 158 6.66 5.45 -8.15
N ALA A 159 5.48 5.72 -8.73
CA ALA A 159 4.56 6.74 -8.23
C ALA A 159 4.06 6.44 -6.80
N GLU A 160 3.86 5.16 -6.47
CA GLU A 160 3.51 4.70 -5.12
C GLU A 160 4.67 4.86 -4.13
N LEU A 161 5.88 4.45 -4.52
CA LEU A 161 7.09 4.59 -3.69
C LEU A 161 7.50 6.04 -3.47
N ASP A 162 7.18 6.92 -4.42
CA ASP A 162 7.36 8.38 -4.30
C ASP A 162 6.25 9.03 -3.45
N GLY A 163 5.27 8.27 -2.96
CA GLY A 163 4.18 8.77 -2.13
C GLY A 163 3.20 9.67 -2.88
N ILE A 164 3.15 9.59 -4.21
CA ILE A 164 2.26 10.40 -5.04
C ILE A 164 0.88 9.75 -5.07
N VAL A 165 0.83 8.46 -5.41
CA VAL A 165 -0.42 7.72 -5.54
C VAL A 165 -0.55 6.59 -4.52
N CYS A 166 -1.79 6.20 -4.27
CA CYS A 166 -2.14 4.98 -3.57
C CYS A 166 -3.43 4.39 -4.17
N SER A 167 -3.94 3.28 -3.63
CA SER A 167 -5.25 2.76 -4.04
C SER A 167 -6.36 3.79 -3.81
N GLY A 168 -7.17 4.04 -4.85
CA GLY A 168 -8.39 4.84 -4.76
C GLY A 168 -9.61 4.02 -4.33
N ALA A 169 -10.77 4.68 -4.29
CA ALA A 169 -12.04 3.99 -4.08
C ALA A 169 -12.40 3.16 -5.33
N THR A 170 -13.00 2.00 -5.12
CA THR A 170 -13.34 1.08 -6.21
C THR A 170 -14.38 1.71 -7.16
N LYS A 171 -14.21 1.49 -8.47
CA LYS A 171 -15.16 1.90 -9.51
C LYS A 171 -15.82 0.65 -10.07
N GLY A 172 -16.98 0.29 -9.52
CA GLY A 172 -17.60 -1.01 -9.75
C GLY A 172 -16.69 -2.14 -9.24
N LYS A 173 -16.30 -3.07 -10.12
CA LYS A 173 -15.38 -4.17 -9.75
C LYS A 173 -13.90 -3.84 -9.98
N LYS A 174 -13.57 -2.62 -10.43
CA LYS A 174 -12.19 -2.24 -10.80
C LYS A 174 -11.51 -1.47 -9.67
N GLN A 175 -10.25 -1.82 -9.44
CA GLN A 175 -9.34 -1.07 -8.57
C GLN A 175 -8.91 0.22 -9.28
N THR A 176 -8.74 1.28 -8.49
CA THR A 176 -8.35 2.60 -8.99
C THR A 176 -7.13 3.11 -8.24
N TYR A 177 -6.59 4.22 -8.73
CA TYR A 177 -5.54 5.01 -8.11
C TYR A 177 -6.08 6.39 -7.72
N ALA A 178 -5.51 6.96 -6.68
CA ALA A 178 -5.81 8.28 -6.16
C ALA A 178 -4.54 8.96 -5.68
N LEU A 179 -4.56 10.29 -5.53
CA LEU A 179 -3.47 11.01 -4.86
C LEU A 179 -3.44 10.66 -3.36
N LEU A 180 -2.29 10.20 -2.88
CA LEU A 180 -2.12 9.81 -1.48
C LEU A 180 -2.44 10.99 -0.54
N LYS A 181 -1.97 12.20 -0.88
CA LYS A 181 -2.21 13.43 -0.10
C LYS A 181 -3.68 13.82 0.04
N GLU A 182 -4.53 13.43 -0.91
CA GLU A 182 -5.96 13.75 -0.89
C GLU A 182 -6.77 12.65 -0.19
N ARG A 183 -6.19 11.44 -0.10
CA ARG A 183 -6.78 10.30 0.59
C ARG A 183 -6.45 10.25 2.07
N VAL A 184 -5.23 10.62 2.44
CA VAL A 184 -4.70 10.50 3.79
C VAL A 184 -3.98 11.80 4.15
N PRO A 185 -4.40 12.52 5.20
CA PRO A 185 -3.67 13.69 5.67
C PRO A 185 -2.23 13.33 6.06
N LYS A 186 -1.25 14.10 5.61
CA LYS A 186 0.16 13.85 5.95
C LYS A 186 0.43 14.22 7.41
N PRO A 187 0.83 13.26 8.28
CA PRO A 187 1.19 13.56 9.66
C PRO A 187 2.59 14.20 9.75
N LYS A 188 3.00 14.58 10.95
CA LYS A 188 4.40 14.93 11.22
C LYS A 188 5.30 13.73 10.92
N SER A 189 6.39 13.96 10.18
CA SER A 189 7.36 12.91 9.87
C SER A 189 8.06 12.40 11.13
N LEU A 190 8.40 11.13 11.13
CA LEU A 190 9.21 10.49 12.17
C LEU A 190 10.69 10.56 11.80
N THR A 191 11.57 10.56 12.79
CA THR A 191 12.98 10.25 12.51
C THR A 191 13.13 8.81 12.05
N ARG A 192 14.26 8.51 11.41
CA ARG A 192 14.54 7.15 10.95
C ARG A 192 14.58 6.16 12.12
N GLU A 193 15.15 6.54 13.25
CA GLU A 193 15.27 5.74 14.46
C GLU A 193 13.89 5.44 15.06
N GLN A 194 13.02 6.46 15.13
CA GLN A 194 11.63 6.30 15.58
C GLN A 194 10.84 5.34 14.67
N ALA A 195 11.02 5.46 13.35
CA ALA A 195 10.38 4.55 12.38
C ALA A 195 10.88 3.10 12.53
N LEU A 196 12.19 2.91 12.78
CA LEU A 196 12.78 1.59 13.05
C LEU A 196 12.28 0.97 14.35
N GLU A 197 12.21 1.75 15.43
CA GLU A 197 11.64 1.29 16.69
C GLU A 197 10.18 0.90 16.51
N LYS A 198 9.39 1.75 15.85
CA LYS A 198 7.96 1.52 15.63
C LYS A 198 7.72 0.25 14.82
N ILE A 199 8.46 0.03 13.72
CA ILE A 199 8.29 -1.19 12.92
C ILE A 199 8.74 -2.45 13.67
N ALA A 200 9.84 -2.38 14.44
CA ALA A 200 10.30 -3.50 15.26
C ALA A 200 9.27 -3.87 16.32
N ARG A 201 8.73 -2.86 17.03
CA ARG A 201 7.66 -3.04 18.01
C ARG A 201 6.44 -3.71 17.36
N ARG A 202 5.94 -3.19 16.23
CA ARG A 202 4.81 -3.81 15.50
C ARG A 202 5.08 -5.27 15.15
N TYR A 203 6.29 -5.58 14.67
CA TYR A 203 6.67 -6.95 14.33
C TYR A 203 6.61 -7.88 15.55
N PHE A 204 7.24 -7.50 16.67
CA PHE A 204 7.31 -8.37 17.85
C PHE A 204 5.99 -8.45 18.62
N THR A 205 5.13 -7.43 18.57
CA THR A 205 3.84 -7.48 19.27
C THR A 205 2.76 -8.20 18.48
N SER A 206 2.84 -8.24 17.14
CA SER A 206 1.83 -8.88 16.28
C SER A 206 2.19 -10.31 15.85
N ARG A 207 3.30 -10.85 16.35
CA ARG A 207 3.82 -12.18 15.99
C ARG A 207 3.97 -13.09 17.19
#